data_AF-A0A1H3MI79-F1
#
_entry.id   AF-A0A1H3MI79-F1
#
_cell.length_a   1.000
_cell.length_b   1.000
_cell.length_c   1.000
_cell.angle_alpha   90.00
_cell.angle_beta   90.00
_cell.angle_gamma   90.00
#
_symmetry.space_group_name_H-M   'P 1'
#
loop_
_entity.id
_entity.type
_entity.pdbx_description
1 polymer ?
#
loop_
_entity_poly.entity_id
_entity_poly.type
_entity_poly.pdbx_seq_one_letter_code
_entity_poly.pdbx_strand_id
1 'polypeptide(L)'
;MKTLKYGLAVALMGTASHAFAQYQADALRFSQSQPVGTARTLGLGGATAAVGGDYGSVLVNPAGLGMFQRSEFSFSPGFRACYGLVARKTPFASRSVTKARK
;
A
#
# COMPACT_ATOMS: atom_id res chain seq x y z
N MET A 1 -38.88 29.87 4.08
CA MET A 1 -37.54 29.25 3.87
C MET A 1 -37.07 28.37 5.05
N LYS A 2 -37.95 27.90 5.94
CA LYS A 2 -37.53 27.11 7.12
C LYS A 2 -37.53 25.58 6.86
N THR A 3 -38.34 25.12 5.91
CA THR A 3 -38.50 23.70 5.55
C THR A 3 -37.42 23.17 4.59
N LEU A 4 -36.72 24.07 3.89
CA LEU A 4 -35.71 23.72 2.88
C LEU A 4 -34.49 23.02 3.48
N LYS A 5 -34.14 23.33 4.74
CA LYS A 5 -33.00 22.73 5.45
C LYS A 5 -33.21 21.24 5.73
N TYR A 6 -34.44 20.84 6.03
CA TYR A 6 -34.78 19.45 6.32
C TYR A 6 -34.78 18.59 5.05
N GLY A 7 -35.21 19.15 3.91
CA GLY A 7 -35.12 18.47 2.61
C GLY A 7 -33.69 18.18 2.17
N LEU A 8 -32.78 19.15 2.37
CA LEU A 8 -31.36 18.98 2.08
C LEU A 8 -30.69 17.95 3.01
N ALA A 9 -31.09 17.89 4.28
CA ALA A 9 -30.60 16.89 5.23
C ALA A 9 -31.00 15.45 4.84
N VAL A 10 -32.25 15.24 4.39
CA VAL A 10 -32.73 13.92 3.95
C VAL A 10 -32.06 13.49 2.64
N ALA A 11 -31.83 14.42 1.71
CA ALA A 11 -31.14 14.13 0.44
C ALA A 11 -29.67 13.69 0.67
N LEU A 12 -28.97 14.30 1.64
CA LEU A 12 -27.59 13.92 1.99
C LEU A 12 -27.51 12.57 2.72
N MET A 13 -28.57 12.16 3.43
CA MET A 13 -28.61 10.87 4.13
C MET A 13 -28.77 9.69 3.16
N GLY A 14 -29.50 9.89 2.05
CA GLY A 14 -29.80 8.85 1.06
C GLY A 14 -28.61 8.41 0.20
N THR A 15 -27.57 9.24 0.08
CA THR A 15 -26.36 8.90 -0.70
C THR A 15 -25.35 8.06 0.09
N ALA A 16 -25.51 7.96 1.43
CA ALA A 16 -24.59 7.24 2.31
C ALA A 16 -24.74 5.69 2.25
N SER A 17 -25.85 5.16 1.70
CA SER A 17 -26.13 3.72 1.66
C SER A 17 -25.42 2.96 0.53
N HIS A 18 -24.69 3.63 -0.35
CA HIS A 18 -23.96 3.00 -1.47
C HIS A 18 -22.52 2.59 -1.13
N ALA A 19 -22.19 2.40 0.15
CA ALA A 19 -20.92 1.83 0.57
C ALA A 19 -21.00 0.29 0.48
N PHE A 20 -20.77 -0.27 -0.71
CA PHE A 20 -20.48 -1.69 -0.86
C PHE A 20 -19.22 -2.04 -0.06
N ALA A 21 -19.30 -3.09 0.77
CA ALA A 21 -18.23 -3.50 1.68
C ALA A 21 -16.85 -3.54 0.99
N GLN A 22 -15.89 -2.78 1.50
CA GLN A 22 -14.50 -2.85 1.07
C GLN A 22 -13.98 -4.26 1.38
N TYR A 23 -13.70 -5.05 0.35
CA TYR A 23 -13.32 -6.45 0.55
C TYR A 23 -12.04 -6.55 1.40
N GLN A 24 -11.99 -7.52 2.33
CA GLN A 24 -10.79 -7.78 3.14
C GLN A 24 -9.54 -8.04 2.27
N ALA A 25 -9.74 -8.56 1.05
CA ALA A 25 -8.67 -8.75 0.07
C ALA A 25 -8.09 -7.42 -0.45
N ASP A 26 -8.93 -6.40 -0.64
CA ASP A 26 -8.49 -5.07 -1.07
C ASP A 26 -7.72 -4.39 0.08
N ALA A 27 -8.24 -4.47 1.30
CA ALA A 27 -7.54 -3.97 2.48
C ALA A 27 -6.15 -4.63 2.66
N LEU A 28 -6.05 -5.96 2.47
CA LEU A 28 -4.78 -6.68 2.55
C LEU A 28 -3.80 -6.28 1.43
N ARG A 29 -4.32 -6.07 0.21
CA ARG A 29 -3.51 -5.66 -0.94
C ARG A 29 -2.94 -4.25 -0.77
N PHE A 30 -3.71 -3.33 -0.20
CA PHE A 30 -3.22 -1.97 0.09
C PHE A 30 -2.41 -1.88 1.38
N SER A 31 -2.61 -2.80 2.34
CA SER A 31 -1.81 -2.88 3.57
C SER A 31 -0.40 -3.43 3.33
N GLN A 32 -0.17 -4.19 2.25
CA GLN A 32 1.16 -4.68 1.92
C GLN A 32 1.92 -3.63 1.11
N SER A 33 2.90 -2.97 1.75
CA SER A 33 3.81 -2.08 1.05
C SER A 33 4.81 -2.90 0.23
N GLN A 34 4.72 -2.83 -1.11
CA GLN A 34 5.79 -3.34 -1.95
C GLN A 34 6.92 -2.31 -2.06
N PRO A 35 8.18 -2.72 -1.84
CA PRO A 35 9.31 -1.83 -2.04
C PRO A 35 9.40 -1.43 -3.53
N VAL A 36 9.65 -0.14 -3.75
CA VAL A 36 9.81 0.48 -5.07
C VAL A 36 11.08 1.33 -5.01
N GLY A 37 11.83 1.35 -6.10
CA GLY A 37 13.05 2.16 -6.22
C GLY A 37 13.98 1.60 -7.27
N THR A 38 15.24 2.01 -7.19
CA THR A 38 16.34 1.48 -8.02
C THR A 38 16.63 0.02 -7.70
N ALA A 39 17.39 -0.66 -8.56
CA ALA A 39 17.84 -2.04 -8.34
C ALA A 39 18.54 -2.23 -6.99
N ARG A 40 19.32 -1.23 -6.52
CA ARG A 40 19.95 -1.26 -5.19
C ARG A 40 18.89 -1.23 -4.07
N THR A 41 17.95 -0.29 -4.15
CA THR A 41 16.86 -0.17 -3.17
C THR A 41 16.02 -1.45 -3.11
N LEU A 42 15.72 -2.04 -4.27
CA LEU A 42 14.96 -3.29 -4.38
C LEU A 42 15.76 -4.52 -3.92
N GLY A 43 17.07 -4.57 -4.19
CA GLY A 43 17.96 -5.65 -3.72
C GLY A 43 18.09 -5.69 -2.19
N LEU A 44 17.93 -4.53 -1.53
CA LEU A 44 17.86 -4.42 -0.06
C LEU A 44 16.44 -4.64 0.49
N GLY A 45 15.47 -5.05 -0.34
CA GLY A 45 14.09 -5.24 0.07
C GLY A 45 13.35 -3.94 0.44
N GLY A 46 13.84 -2.78 -0.02
CA GLY A 46 13.32 -1.45 0.32
C GLY A 46 13.89 -0.85 1.60
N ALA A 47 14.88 -1.50 2.23
CA ALA A 47 15.53 -1.00 3.45
C ALA A 47 16.62 0.04 3.14
N THR A 48 16.24 1.22 2.64
CA THR A 48 17.18 2.33 2.34
C THR A 48 17.04 3.54 3.25
N ALA A 49 16.23 3.46 4.30
CA ALA A 49 15.97 4.59 5.20
C ALA A 49 17.24 5.18 5.85
N ALA A 50 18.22 4.33 6.19
CA ALA A 50 19.47 4.77 6.80
C ALA A 50 20.64 4.97 5.80
N VAL A 51 20.50 4.49 4.56
CA VAL A 51 21.57 4.47 3.55
C VAL A 51 21.25 5.48 2.45
N GLY A 52 22.05 6.55 2.37
CA GLY A 52 21.95 7.59 1.33
C GLY A 52 22.78 7.28 0.08
N GLY A 53 22.79 8.21 -0.88
CA GLY A 53 23.60 8.09 -2.11
C GLY A 53 23.03 7.10 -3.14
N ASP A 54 21.71 7.00 -3.21
CA ASP A 54 20.98 6.28 -4.27
C ASP A 54 19.74 7.10 -4.65
N TYR A 55 19.29 7.00 -5.90
CA TYR A 55 18.09 7.68 -6.37
C TYR A 55 16.83 7.22 -5.62
N GLY A 56 16.83 5.97 -5.13
CA GLY A 56 15.74 5.47 -4.28
C GLY A 56 15.62 6.20 -2.93
N SER A 57 16.67 6.87 -2.46
CA SER A 57 16.63 7.65 -1.21
C SER A 57 15.61 8.79 -1.26
N VAL A 58 15.29 9.32 -2.45
CA VAL A 58 14.26 10.38 -2.63
C VAL A 58 12.92 9.99 -2.01
N LEU A 59 12.54 8.71 -2.11
CA LEU A 59 11.24 8.22 -1.69
C LEU A 59 11.18 7.88 -0.19
N VAL A 60 12.29 7.41 0.38
CA VAL A 60 12.33 6.86 1.74
C VAL A 60 12.97 7.85 2.73
N ASN A 61 14.06 8.52 2.34
CA ASN A 61 14.79 9.46 3.18
C ASN A 61 15.40 10.59 2.31
N PRO A 62 14.70 11.73 2.15
CA PRO A 62 15.17 12.82 1.30
C PRO A 62 16.48 13.47 1.77
N ALA A 63 16.88 13.31 3.04
CA ALA A 63 18.19 13.76 3.51
C ALA A 63 19.35 12.95 2.89
N GLY A 64 19.07 11.70 2.48
CA GLY A 64 20.03 10.85 1.78
C GLY A 64 20.47 11.37 0.41
N LEU A 65 19.74 12.34 -0.16
CA LEU A 65 20.15 13.05 -1.37
C LEU A 65 21.39 13.92 -1.16
N GLY A 66 21.60 14.45 0.04
CA GLY A 66 22.79 15.25 0.37
C GLY A 66 24.09 14.43 0.38
N MET A 67 23.98 13.10 0.33
CA MET A 67 25.13 12.20 0.21
C MET A 67 25.63 12.07 -1.24
N PHE A 68 24.86 12.55 -2.23
CA PHE A 68 25.37 12.65 -3.61
C PHE A 68 26.40 13.77 -3.68
N GLN A 69 27.67 13.39 -3.84
CA GLN A 69 28.79 14.34 -3.91
C GLN A 69 28.94 14.95 -5.31
N ARG A 70 28.35 14.33 -6.34
CA ARG A 70 28.43 14.74 -7.74
C ARG A 70 27.13 14.40 -8.48
N SER A 71 26.94 15.04 -9.63
CA SER A 71 25.85 14.72 -10.54
C SER A 71 26.10 13.36 -11.18
N GLU A 72 25.35 12.34 -10.76
CA GLU A 72 25.40 10.98 -11.31
C GLU A 72 24.08 10.67 -11.98
N PHE A 73 24.07 9.96 -13.11
CA PHE A 73 22.84 9.48 -13.75
C PHE A 73 22.76 7.96 -13.59
N SER A 74 21.62 7.45 -13.13
CA SER A 74 21.42 6.01 -12.92
C SER A 74 20.14 5.54 -13.62
N PHE A 75 20.25 4.42 -14.31
CA PHE A 75 19.14 3.76 -14.99
C PHE A 75 19.02 2.32 -14.50
N SER A 76 17.82 1.93 -14.07
CA SER A 76 17.57 0.62 -13.46
C SER A 76 16.33 -0.02 -14.10
N PRO A 77 16.50 -0.96 -15.05
CA PRO A 77 15.38 -1.69 -15.61
C PRO A 77 14.77 -2.63 -14.56
N GLY A 78 13.44 -2.62 -14.42
CA GLY A 78 12.71 -3.52 -13.54
C GLY A 78 11.95 -4.57 -14.33
N PHE A 79 12.25 -5.85 -14.09
CA PHE A 79 11.47 -6.96 -14.65
C PHE A 79 10.67 -7.66 -13.55
N ARG A 80 9.33 -7.59 -13.65
CA ARG A 80 8.41 -8.35 -12.80
C ARG A 80 7.82 -9.49 -13.63
N ALA A 81 8.34 -10.69 -13.44
CA ALA A 81 7.72 -11.88 -13.99
C ALA A 81 6.39 -12.13 -13.27
N CYS A 82 5.28 -11.94 -13.99
CA CYS A 82 3.98 -12.38 -13.51
C CYS A 82 3.89 -13.90 -13.68
N TYR A 83 4.37 -14.66 -12.70
CA TYR A 83 3.98 -16.07 -12.60
C TYR A 83 2.56 -16.11 -12.05
N GLY A 84 1.60 -16.29 -12.96
CA GLY A 84 0.20 -16.46 -12.61
C GLY A 84 0.02 -17.62 -11.64
N LEU A 85 -0.53 -17.32 -10.46
CA LEU A 85 -1.31 -18.23 -9.62
C LEU A 85 -0.72 -19.63 -9.36
N VAL A 86 0.35 -19.74 -8.58
CA VAL A 86 0.35 -20.81 -7.56
C VAL A 86 -0.31 -20.20 -6.34
N ALA A 87 -1.61 -20.46 -6.23
CA ALA A 87 -2.44 -20.13 -5.08
C ALA A 87 -1.74 -20.59 -3.80
N ARG A 88 -1.00 -19.68 -3.13
CA ARG A 88 -0.85 -19.80 -1.69
C ARG A 88 -2.24 -19.51 -1.13
N LYS A 89 -3.06 -20.56 -1.01
CA LYS A 89 -4.03 -20.63 0.08
C LYS A 89 -3.22 -20.43 1.35
N THR A 90 -3.03 -19.19 1.80
CA THR A 90 -2.65 -18.94 3.18
C THR A 90 -3.84 -19.38 4.02
N PRO A 91 -3.69 -20.36 4.92
CA PRO A 91 -4.77 -20.75 5.81
C PRO A 91 -4.84 -19.67 6.91
N PHE A 92 -5.44 -18.52 6.61
CA PHE A 92 -5.64 -17.47 7.61
C PHE A 92 -7.12 -17.08 7.79
N ALA A 93 -8.04 -17.70 7.04
CA ALA A 93 -9.47 -17.60 7.32
C ALA A 93 -9.98 -18.93 7.92
N SER A 94 -10.55 -18.84 9.13
CA SER A 94 -11.26 -19.89 9.90
C SER A 94 -10.51 -20.68 10.98
N ARG A 95 -9.57 -20.07 11.71
CA ARG A 95 -9.35 -20.45 13.12
C ARG A 95 -9.82 -19.35 14.08
N SER A 96 -10.93 -18.71 13.76
CA SER A 96 -11.67 -17.89 14.70
C SER A 96 -12.66 -18.78 15.48
N VAL A 97 -12.23 -19.17 16.67
CA VAL A 97 -13.12 -19.28 17.84
C VAL A 97 -14.27 -20.29 17.71
N THR A 98 -13.97 -21.60 17.62
CA THR A 98 -14.99 -22.63 17.92
C THR A 98 -14.38 -23.95 18.41
N LYS A 99 -13.38 -23.87 19.29
CA LYS A 99 -12.92 -25.09 19.99
C LYS A 99 -12.40 -24.78 21.39
N ALA A 100 -13.31 -24.31 22.24
CA ALA A 100 -13.10 -24.27 23.69
C ALA A 100 -14.46 -24.25 24.42
N ARG A 101 -15.30 -25.26 24.16
CA ARG A 101 -16.36 -25.71 25.08
C ARG A 101 -16.78 -27.13 24.67
N LYS A 102 -16.07 -28.11 25.21
CA LYS A 102 -16.64 -29.32 25.81
C LYS A 102 -15.55 -29.95 26.67
#